data_AF-A0A2S2PFN5-F1
#
_entry.id   AF-A0A2S2PFN5-F1
#
_cell.length_a   1.000
_cell.length_b   1.000
_cell.length_c   1.000
_cell.angle_alpha   90.00
_cell.angle_beta   90.00
_cell.angle_gamma   90.00
#
_symmetry.space_group_name_H-M   'P 1'
#
loop_
_entity.id
_entity.type
_entity.pdbx_description
1 polymer ?
#
loop_
_entity_poly.entity_id
_entity_poly.type
_entity_poly.pdbx_seq_one_letter_code
_entity_poly.pdbx_strand_id
1 'polypeptide(L)'
;VYSVVEFLNEKSVAVVPTFWFNVKTGKCAWPKKSKLIRRFLEKLEPYNTYDFDLFEARLFKNNISTFKEATKKSKLYMEASDLSEMENSVEKKRKGSQSALSNHYNSKN
;
A
#
# COMPACT_ATOMS: atom_id res chain seq x y z
N VAL A 1 -9.65 -3.63 11.12
CA VAL A 1 -8.31 -3.28 10.59
C VAL A 1 -8.31 -3.44 9.08
N TYR A 2 -7.57 -2.59 8.39
CA TYR A 2 -7.51 -2.51 6.93
C TYR A 2 -6.09 -2.73 6.41
N SER A 3 -6.02 -3.17 5.16
CA SER A 3 -4.81 -3.36 4.39
C SER A 3 -4.94 -2.68 3.03
N VAL A 4 -3.81 -2.24 2.49
CA VAL A 4 -3.69 -1.77 1.11
C VAL A 4 -3.06 -2.90 0.30
N VAL A 5 -3.75 -3.31 -0.76
CA VAL A 5 -3.33 -4.38 -1.66
C VAL A 5 -3.31 -3.88 -3.09
N GLU A 6 -2.43 -4.44 -3.91
CA GLU A 6 -2.41 -4.27 -5.36
C GLU A 6 -2.84 -5.58 -6.00
N PHE A 7 -3.89 -5.54 -6.81
CA PHE A 7 -4.30 -6.63 -7.68
C PHE A 7 -3.38 -6.67 -8.90
N LEU A 8 -2.59 -7.73 -9.01
CA LEU A 8 -1.48 -7.80 -9.96
C LEU A 8 -1.96 -7.85 -11.42
N ASN A 9 -3.06 -8.56 -11.69
CA ASN A 9 -3.60 -8.69 -13.03
C ASN A 9 -4.18 -7.38 -13.56
N GLU A 10 -4.85 -6.62 -12.69
CA GLU A 10 -5.49 -5.35 -13.07
C GLU A 10 -4.59 -4.13 -12.86
N LYS A 11 -3.40 -4.32 -12.24
CA LYS A 11 -2.52 -3.24 -11.77
C LYS A 11 -3.28 -2.17 -10.99
N SER A 12 -4.19 -2.63 -10.14
CA SER A 12 -5.14 -1.77 -9.42
C SER A 12 -4.91 -1.86 -7.92
N VAL A 13 -4.99 -0.74 -7.22
CA VAL A 13 -4.73 -0.65 -5.78
C VAL A 13 -6.04 -0.47 -5.04
N ALA A 14 -6.29 -1.29 -4.02
CA ALA A 14 -7.49 -1.25 -3.23
C ALA A 14 -7.21 -1.28 -1.72
N VAL A 15 -8.16 -0.72 -0.97
CA VAL A 15 -8.23 -0.86 0.48
C VAL A 15 -9.20 -1.99 0.82
N VAL A 16 -8.73 -2.98 1.55
CA VAL A 16 -9.51 -4.16 1.95
C VAL A 16 -9.43 -4.39 3.46
N PRO A 17 -10.40 -5.09 4.06
CA PRO A 17 -10.23 -5.66 5.39
C PRO A 17 -9.01 -6.57 5.42
N THR A 18 -8.22 -6.50 6.49
CA THR A 18 -6.94 -7.25 6.55
C THR A 18 -7.13 -8.76 6.38
N PHE A 19 -8.25 -9.31 6.85
CA PHE A 19 -8.55 -10.73 6.77
C PHE A 19 -9.01 -11.20 5.38
N TRP A 20 -9.25 -10.29 4.42
CA TRP A 20 -9.48 -10.68 3.02
C TRP A 20 -8.20 -11.10 2.31
N PHE A 21 -7.04 -10.65 2.79
CA PHE A 21 -5.75 -11.00 2.21
C PHE A 21 -5.15 -12.21 2.91
N ASN A 22 -4.88 -13.27 2.16
CA ASN A 22 -4.19 -14.45 2.65
C ASN A 22 -2.70 -14.40 2.26
N VAL A 23 -1.87 -14.08 3.26
CA VAL A 23 -0.41 -13.93 3.13
C VAL A 23 0.27 -15.21 2.63
N LYS A 24 -0.24 -16.39 2.97
CA LYS A 24 0.37 -17.67 2.54
C LYS A 24 0.18 -17.93 1.06
N THR A 25 -0.98 -17.56 0.53
CA THR A 25 -1.34 -17.80 -0.87
C THR A 25 -1.05 -16.61 -1.79
N GLY A 26 -0.81 -15.42 -1.23
CA GLY A 26 -0.71 -14.19 -2.02
C GLY A 26 -2.01 -13.81 -2.72
N LYS A 27 -3.16 -14.18 -2.15
CA LYS A 27 -4.48 -13.94 -2.74
C LYS A 27 -5.32 -13.03 -1.86
N CYS A 28 -6.08 -12.15 -2.49
CA CYS A 28 -7.06 -11.28 -1.84
C CYS A 28 -8.47 -11.67 -2.28
N ALA A 29 -9.37 -11.81 -1.31
CA ALA A 29 -10.79 -11.91 -1.60
C ALA A 29 -11.34 -10.58 -2.11
N TRP A 30 -12.19 -10.64 -3.13
CA TRP A 30 -12.92 -9.49 -3.64
C TRP A 30 -14.35 -9.87 -4.06
N PRO A 31 -15.36 -9.02 -3.81
CA PRO A 31 -16.75 -9.37 -4.10
C PRO A 31 -17.04 -9.48 -5.59
N LYS A 32 -17.77 -10.52 -5.98
CA LYS A 32 -18.23 -10.74 -7.37
C LYS A 32 -19.15 -9.65 -7.88
N LYS A 33 -19.96 -9.09 -6.97
CA LYS A 33 -20.99 -8.10 -7.29
C LYS A 33 -20.55 -6.72 -6.81
N SER A 34 -20.29 -5.81 -7.74
CA SER A 34 -19.85 -4.43 -7.45
C SER A 34 -20.77 -3.70 -6.46
N LYS A 35 -22.09 -3.89 -6.57
CA LYS A 35 -23.10 -3.32 -5.66
C LYS A 35 -22.95 -3.75 -4.19
N LEU A 36 -22.27 -4.86 -3.91
CA LEU A 36 -22.06 -5.37 -2.55
C LEU A 36 -20.76 -4.87 -1.92
N ILE A 37 -19.81 -4.35 -2.72
CA ILE A 37 -18.47 -3.96 -2.26
C ILE A 37 -18.56 -2.99 -1.09
N ARG A 38 -19.30 -1.89 -1.25
CA ARG A 38 -19.45 -0.88 -0.20
C ARG A 38 -20.00 -1.48 1.10
N ARG A 39 -21.07 -2.28 1.00
CA ARG A 39 -21.69 -2.93 2.15
C ARG A 39 -20.71 -3.86 2.87
N PHE A 40 -19.94 -4.64 2.11
CA PHE A 40 -19.00 -5.60 2.68
C PHE A 40 -17.76 -4.94 3.30
N LEU A 41 -17.29 -3.83 2.74
CA LEU A 41 -16.24 -3.01 3.33
C LEU A 41 -16.71 -2.35 4.64
N GLU A 42 -17.90 -1.76 4.64
CA GLU A 42 -18.47 -1.09 5.82
C GLU A 42 -18.78 -2.07 6.97
N LYS A 43 -19.29 -3.26 6.64
CA LYS A 43 -19.62 -4.31 7.62
C LYS A 43 -18.45 -5.19 8.01
N LEU A 44 -17.30 -5.06 7.33
CA LEU A 44 -16.16 -5.98 7.48
C LEU A 44 -16.60 -7.44 7.35
N GLU A 45 -17.35 -7.74 6.28
CA GLU A 45 -17.93 -9.06 6.06
C GLU A 45 -16.81 -10.09 5.80
N PRO A 46 -16.83 -11.28 6.44
CA PRO A 46 -15.92 -12.36 6.10
C PRO A 46 -16.13 -12.82 4.66
N TYR A 47 -15.05 -13.15 3.96
CA TYR A 47 -15.18 -13.68 2.61
C TYR A 47 -15.73 -15.10 2.64
N ASN A 48 -16.48 -15.47 1.60
CA ASN A 48 -17.04 -16.80 1.41
C ASN A 48 -16.91 -17.20 -0.08
N THR A 49 -17.05 -18.47 -0.40
CA THR A 49 -16.85 -18.98 -1.77
C THR A 49 -17.96 -18.60 -2.75
N TYR A 50 -19.12 -18.18 -2.25
CA TYR A 50 -20.28 -17.85 -3.06
C TYR A 50 -20.24 -16.41 -3.57
N ASP A 51 -19.99 -15.45 -2.69
CA ASP A 51 -20.05 -14.01 -2.97
C ASP A 51 -18.68 -13.39 -3.35
N PHE A 52 -17.58 -14.11 -3.13
CA PHE A 52 -16.22 -13.61 -3.35
C PHE A 52 -15.44 -14.49 -4.30
N ASP A 53 -14.54 -13.85 -5.04
CA ASP A 53 -13.46 -14.49 -5.79
C ASP A 53 -12.11 -14.16 -5.15
N LEU A 54 -11.12 -15.04 -5.36
CA LEU A 54 -9.77 -14.86 -4.87
C LEU A 54 -8.86 -14.44 -6.03
N PHE A 55 -8.31 -13.23 -5.94
CA PHE A 55 -7.43 -12.66 -6.94
C PHE A 55 -5.99 -12.62 -6.44
N GLU A 56 -5.03 -12.77 -7.35
CA GLU A 56 -3.62 -12.57 -7.02
C GLU A 56 -3.36 -11.12 -6.66
N ALA A 57 -2.75 -10.93 -5.49
CA ALA A 57 -2.52 -9.60 -4.96
C ALA A 57 -1.21 -9.52 -4.18
N ARG A 58 -0.61 -8.33 -4.18
CA ARG A 58 0.54 -7.98 -3.35
C ARG A 58 0.09 -7.09 -2.20
N LEU A 59 0.56 -7.40 -1.00
CA LEU A 59 0.30 -6.59 0.19
C LEU A 59 1.29 -5.42 0.25
N PHE A 60 0.77 -4.19 0.27
CA PHE A 60 1.59 -2.99 0.45
C PHE A 60 1.72 -2.59 1.90
N LYS A 61 0.57 -2.50 2.59
CA LYS A 61 0.52 -2.10 3.99
C LYS A 61 -0.59 -2.83 4.69
N ASN A 62 -0.34 -3.26 5.92
CA ASN A 62 -1.32 -3.93 6.78
C ASN A 62 -1.53 -3.17 8.08
N ASN A 63 -2.47 -3.66 8.90
CA ASN A 63 -2.75 -3.19 10.25
C ASN A 63 -3.03 -1.68 10.34
N ILE A 64 -3.82 -1.16 9.39
CA ILE A 64 -4.25 0.22 9.40
C ILE A 64 -5.58 0.31 10.15
N SER A 65 -5.66 1.17 11.16
CA SER A 65 -6.80 1.21 12.07
C SER A 65 -8.07 1.73 11.40
N THR A 66 -7.94 2.71 10.49
CA THR A 66 -9.10 3.39 9.87
C THR A 66 -9.09 3.29 8.35
N PHE A 67 -10.28 3.20 7.77
CA PHE A 67 -10.45 3.18 6.31
C PHE A 67 -9.91 4.47 5.66
N LYS A 68 -10.13 5.62 6.30
CA LYS A 68 -9.64 6.93 5.83
C LYS A 68 -8.12 6.98 5.71
N GLU A 69 -7.42 6.47 6.73
CA GLU A 69 -5.96 6.41 6.72
C GLU A 69 -5.45 5.45 5.64
N ALA A 70 -6.09 4.28 5.49
CA ALA A 70 -5.72 3.31 4.47
C ALA A 70 -5.94 3.87 3.05
N THR A 71 -7.03 4.61 2.85
CA THR A 71 -7.32 5.29 1.58
C THR A 71 -6.27 6.33 1.25
N LYS A 72 -5.86 7.15 2.24
CA LYS A 72 -4.78 8.13 2.04
C LYS A 72 -3.48 7.45 1.61
N LYS A 73 -3.12 6.33 2.24
CA LYS A 73 -1.92 5.56 1.91
C LYS A 73 -2.00 4.91 0.52
N SER A 74 -3.17 4.40 0.14
CA SER A 74 -3.40 3.85 -1.20
C SER A 74 -3.22 4.90 -2.29
N LYS A 75 -3.70 6.14 -2.09
CA LYS A 75 -3.49 7.25 -3.03
C LYS A 75 -2.01 7.61 -3.19
N LEU A 76 -1.31 7.79 -2.07
CA LEU A 76 0.14 8.06 -2.09
C LEU A 76 0.91 6.96 -2.81
N TYR A 77 0.48 5.71 -2.69
CA TYR A 77 1.12 4.60 -3.39
C TYR A 77 0.87 4.65 -4.91
N MET A 78 -0.37 4.93 -5.34
CA MET A 78 -0.67 5.10 -6.77
C MET A 78 0.11 6.27 -7.37
N GLU A 79 0.14 7.41 -6.67
CA GLU A 79 0.94 8.58 -7.06
C GLU A 79 2.43 8.25 -7.12
N ALA A 80 2.98 7.55 -6.12
CA ALA A 80 4.39 7.17 -6.12
C ALA A 80 4.74 6.12 -7.20
N SER A 81 3.81 5.23 -7.56
CA SER A 81 4.03 4.26 -8.65
C SER A 81 4.08 4.96 -10.00
N ASP A 82 3.20 5.93 -10.23
CA ASP A 82 3.17 6.76 -11.44
C ASP A 82 4.42 7.67 -11.52
N LEU A 83 4.82 8.21 -10.37
CA LEU A 83 6.03 9.03 -10.24
C LEU A 83 7.32 8.20 -10.13
N SER A 84 7.27 6.88 -9.99
CA SER A 84 8.51 6.07 -9.89
C SER A 84 9.29 5.96 -11.21
N GLU A 85 8.73 6.46 -12.33
CA GLU A 85 9.49 6.77 -13.55
C GLU A 85 10.26 8.10 -13.47
N MET A 86 10.05 8.90 -12.42
CA MET A 86 10.67 10.21 -12.23
C MET A 86 10.90 10.47 -10.73
N GLU A 87 12.09 10.07 -10.25
CA GLU A 87 12.68 10.45 -8.96
C GLU A 87 12.72 9.35 -7.87
N ASN A 88 13.84 8.62 -7.88
CA ASN A 88 14.33 7.80 -6.78
C ASN A 88 14.77 8.66 -5.58
N SER A 89 13.82 9.30 -4.90
CA SER A 89 14.06 9.88 -3.58
C SER A 89 12.77 10.18 -2.84
N VAL A 90 12.30 9.27 -1.97
CA VAL A 90 12.02 9.57 -0.54
C VAL A 90 11.87 8.25 0.21
N GLU A 91 12.99 7.66 0.64
CA GLU A 91 13.00 6.88 1.87
C GLU A 91 14.25 7.21 2.69
N LYS A 92 14.30 8.46 3.17
CA LYS A 92 15.11 8.78 4.35
C LYS A 92 14.18 9.23 5.47
N LYS A 93 13.91 8.27 6.35
CA LYS A 93 13.51 8.54 7.73
C LYS A 93 14.42 9.66 8.27
N ARG A 94 13.81 10.75 8.73
CA ARG A 94 14.52 11.89 9.32
C ARG A 94 15.29 11.42 10.55
N LYS A 95 16.62 11.49 10.50
CA LYS A 95 17.53 12.10 11.49
C LYS A 95 18.97 12.03 10.95
N GLY A 96 19.58 13.19 10.71
CA GLY A 96 20.98 13.33 10.31
C GLY A 96 21.22 14.10 9.01
N SER A 97 20.95 15.41 9.02
CA SER A 97 21.73 16.40 8.25
C SER A 97 23.19 16.32 8.77
N GLN A 98 24.26 16.19 7.98
CA GLN A 98 24.73 17.06 6.92
C GLN A 98 25.71 16.33 5.98
N SER A 99 25.61 16.71 4.71
CA SER A 99 26.58 16.68 3.61
C SER A 99 28.04 16.29 3.87
N ALA A 100 28.52 15.34 3.06
CA ALA A 100 29.90 15.36 2.57
C ALA A 100 30.07 16.57 1.63
N LEU A 101 31.12 17.37 1.85
CA LEU A 101 31.87 18.06 0.80
C LEU A 101 33.21 18.52 1.42
N SER A 102 34.28 18.00 0.84
CA SER A 102 35.68 18.37 1.07
C SER A 102 35.91 19.86 0.88
N ASN A 103 36.62 20.50 1.81
CA ASN A 103 37.47 21.64 1.51
C ASN A 103 38.83 21.44 2.18
N HIS A 104 39.82 21.22 1.31
CA HIS A 104 41.24 21.35 1.56
C HIS A 104 41.53 22.82 1.90
N TYR A 105 42.11 23.11 3.06
CA TYR A 105 43.09 24.17 3.32
C TYR A 105 43.48 24.09 4.80
N ASN A 106 44.74 23.76 5.10
CA ASN A 106 45.38 24.42 6.23
C ASN A 106 46.82 24.79 5.87
N SER A 107 47.02 26.10 5.77
CA SER A 107 48.31 26.75 5.62
C SER A 107 48.95 26.89 7.00
N LYS A 108 50.24 26.54 7.06
CA LYS A 108 51.32 27.10 7.88
C LYS A 108 50.92 28.11 8.98
N ASN A 109 51.30 27.83 10.22
CA ASN A 109 52.47 28.44 10.86
C ASN A 109 52.82 27.71 12.16
#